data_AF-A0A967FDH8-F1
#
_entry.id   AF-A0A967FDH8-F1
#
_cell.length_a   1.000
_cell.length_b   1.000
_cell.length_c   1.000
_cell.angle_alpha   90.00
_cell.angle_beta   90.00
_cell.angle_gamma   90.00
#
_symmetry.space_group_name_H-M   'P 1'
#
loop_
_entity.id
_entity.type
_entity.pdbx_description
1 polymer ?
#
loop_
_entity_poly.entity_id
_entity_poly.type
_entity_poly.pdbx_seq_one_letter_code
_entity_poly.pdbx_strand_id
1 'polypeptide(L)' 'ILTVISVIMLPLTLISGILGMNVRLPFQNYPYAFAGTMFLMMFIFLGMLLFFRHRNWL' A
#
# COMPACT_ATOMS: atom_id res chain seq x y z
N ILE A 1 3.33 6.68 -17.95
CA ILE A 1 3.58 5.34 -17.36
C ILE A 1 4.47 5.41 -16.10
N LEU A 2 5.71 5.94 -16.16
CA LEU A 2 6.60 6.02 -14.96
C LEU A 2 5.97 6.77 -13.77
N THR A 3 5.34 7.93 -14.01
CA THR A 3 4.70 8.75 -12.97
C THR A 3 3.58 8.00 -12.24
N VAL A 4 2.79 7.20 -12.99
CA VAL A 4 1.69 6.40 -12.44
C VAL A 4 2.25 5.32 -11.51
N ILE A 5 3.30 4.62 -11.95
CA ILE A 5 3.96 3.60 -11.13
C ILE A 5 4.54 4.23 -9.86
N SER A 6 5.25 5.36 -9.96
CA SER A 6 5.83 6.04 -8.79
C SER A 6 4.77 6.49 -7.78
N VAL A 7 3.67 7.07 -8.24
CA VAL A 7 2.58 7.53 -7.36
C VAL A 7 1.89 6.35 -6.66
N ILE A 8 1.77 5.20 -7.32
CA ILE A 8 1.22 3.98 -6.72
C ILE A 8 2.21 3.37 -5.71
N MET A 9 3.50 3.38 -6.02
CA MET A 9 4.54 2.80 -5.16
C MET A 9 4.72 3.60 -3.86
N LEU A 10 4.64 4.92 -3.88
CA LEU A 10 4.90 5.79 -2.73
C LEU A 10 4.09 5.44 -1.46
N PRO A 11 2.75 5.29 -1.50
CA PRO A 11 1.99 4.87 -0.33
C PRO A 11 2.29 3.42 0.09
N LEU A 12 2.53 2.52 -0.86
CA LEU A 12 2.85 1.12 -0.58
C LEU A 12 4.21 0.98 0.13
N THR A 13 5.22 1.71 -0.34
CA THR A 13 6.56 1.69 0.28
C THR A 13 6.54 2.36 1.65
N LEU A 14 5.73 3.40 1.86
CA LEU A 14 5.55 4.01 3.17
C LEU A 14 4.95 3.02 4.17
N ILE A 15 3.89 2.29 3.79
CA ILE A 15 3.27 1.26 4.66
C ILE A 15 4.27 0.14 4.95
N SER A 16 4.95 -0.38 3.93
CA SER A 16 5.98 -1.41 4.09
C SER A 16 7.14 -0.94 4.96
N GLY A 17 7.54 0.33 4.85
CA GLY A 17 8.64 0.91 5.61
C GLY A 17 8.29 1.03 7.09
N ILE A 18 7.10 1.56 7.42
CA ILE A 18 6.62 1.69 8.80
C ILE A 18 6.50 0.32 9.47
N LEU A 19 5.97 -0.68 8.76
CA LEU A 19 5.77 -2.03 9.29
C LEU A 19 7.04 -2.89 9.30
N GLY A 20 8.01 -2.56 8.46
CA GLY A 20 9.33 -3.20 8.43
C GLY A 20 10.32 -2.62 9.45
N MET A 21 9.95 -1.57 10.19
CA MET A 21 10.79 -1.06 11.26
C MET A 21 10.94 -2.10 12.36
N ASN A 22 12.15 -2.25 12.91
CA ASN A 22 12.43 -3.09 14.08
C ASN A 22 11.90 -2.46 15.38
N VAL A 23 10.73 -1.83 15.32
CA VAL A 23 10.05 -1.16 16.44
C VAL A 23 8.76 -1.91 16.71
N ARG A 24 8.50 -2.20 17.99
CA ARG A 24 7.26 -2.89 18.40
C ARG A 24 6.07 -1.98 18.14
N LEU A 25 5.26 -2.36 17.15
CA LEU A 25 4.04 -1.64 16.80
C LEU A 25 2.88 -2.11 17.67
N PRO A 26 1.95 -1.22 18.06
CA PRO A 26 0.81 -1.55 18.92
C PRO A 26 -0.19 -2.59 18.35
N PHE A 27 0.05 -3.11 17.15
CA PHE A 27 -0.78 -4.13 16.50
C PHE A 27 0.02 -5.34 15.96
N GLN A 28 1.32 -5.45 16.26
CA GLN A 28 2.20 -6.49 15.71
C GLN A 28 1.84 -7.92 16.17
N ASN A 29 1.27 -8.07 17.36
CA ASN A 29 0.94 -9.38 17.94
C ASN A 29 -0.43 -9.92 17.50
N TYR A 30 -1.18 -9.17 16.69
CA TYR A 30 -2.45 -9.68 16.17
C TYR A 30 -2.19 -10.70 15.04
N PRO A 31 -2.77 -11.91 15.10
CA PRO A 31 -2.53 -12.96 14.10
C PRO A 31 -2.92 -12.54 12.68
N TYR A 32 -3.84 -11.58 12.56
CA TYR A 32 -4.32 -11.05 11.27
C TYR A 32 -3.68 -9.72 10.88
N ALA A 33 -2.75 -9.16 11.65
CA ALA A 33 -2.16 -7.84 11.34
C ALA A 33 -1.40 -7.85 10.00
N PHE A 34 -0.69 -8.94 9.71
CA PHE A 34 -0.02 -9.13 8.43
C PHE A 34 -1.00 -9.24 7.26
N ALA A 35 -2.01 -10.10 7.38
CA ALA A 35 -3.04 -10.28 6.36
C ALA A 35 -3.86 -9.01 6.12
N GLY A 36 -4.23 -8.29 7.18
CA GLY A 36 -4.95 -7.02 7.11
C GLY A 36 -4.13 -5.92 6.43
N THR A 37 -2.84 -5.84 6.72
CA THR A 37 -1.92 -4.93 6.02
C THR A 37 -1.84 -5.27 4.53
N MET A 38 -1.64 -6.54 4.19
CA MET A 38 -1.58 -6.99 2.79
C MET A 38 -2.87 -6.63 2.04
N PHE A 39 -4.03 -6.85 2.67
CA PHE A 39 -5.32 -6.47 2.11
C PHE A 39 -5.43 -4.95 1.90
N LEU A 40 -5.00 -4.14 2.89
CA LEU A 40 -4.98 -2.68 2.79
C LEU A 40 -4.10 -2.20 1.63
N MET A 41 -2.88 -2.75 1.51
CA MET A 41 -1.95 -2.43 0.43
C MET A 41 -2.55 -2.80 -0.93
N MET A 42 -3.15 -3.99 -1.05
CA MET A 42 -3.83 -4.44 -2.27
C MET A 42 -5.00 -3.50 -2.64
N PHE A 43 -5.78 -3.09 -1.64
CA PHE A 43 -6.92 -2.18 -1.83
C PHE A 43 -6.47 -0.81 -2.33
N ILE A 44 -5.41 -0.24 -1.74
CA ILE A 44 -4.82 1.03 -2.20
C ILE A 44 -4.30 0.90 -3.62
N PHE A 45 -3.59 -0.20 -3.93
CA PHE A 45 -3.07 -0.47 -5.26
C PHE A 45 -4.20 -0.50 -6.32
N LEU A 46 -5.25 -1.29 -6.07
CA LEU A 46 -6.43 -1.36 -6.95
C LEU A 46 -7.15 -0.01 -7.07
N GLY A 47 -7.35 0.69 -5.95
CA GLY A 47 -8.03 1.98 -5.92
C GLY A 47 -7.32 3.03 -6.75
N MET A 48 -5.99 3.12 -6.63
CA MET A 48 -5.17 4.03 -7.42
C MET A 48 -5.18 3.64 -8.90
N LEU A 49 -5.09 2.35 -9.22
CA LEU A 49 -5.15 1.85 -10.60
C LEU A 49 -6.49 2.19 -11.27
N LEU A 50 -7.61 1.98 -10.56
CA LEU A 50 -8.94 2.35 -11.05
C LEU A 50 -9.09 3.87 -11.23
N PHE A 51 -8.58 4.67 -10.30
CA PHE A 51 -8.58 6.13 -10.39
C PHE A 51 -7.82 6.64 -11.62
N PHE A 52 -6.62 6.12 -11.86
CA PHE A 52 -5.82 6.51 -13.03
C PHE A 52 -6.44 6.02 -14.34
N ARG A 53 -7.03 4.81 -14.34
CA ARG A 53 -7.73 4.27 -15.51
C ARG A 53 -8.96 5.12 -15.87
N HIS A 54 -9.71 5.60 -14.88
CA HIS A 54 -10.86 6.48 -15.12
C HIS A 54 -10.46 7.85 -15.68
N ARG A 55 -9.26 8.35 -15.36
CA ARG A 55 -8.77 9.64 -15.89
C ARG A 55 -8.17 9.56 -17.29
N ASN A 56 -8.14 8.40 -17.96
CA ASN A 56 -7.39 8.17 -19.21
C ASN A 56 -5.90 8.56 -19.09
N TRP A 57 -5.33 8.48 -17.88
CA TRP A 57 -3.89 8.71 -17.66
C TRP A 57 -3.07 7.42 -17.84
N LEU A 58 -3.77 6.31 -18.08
CA LEU A 58 -3.30 4.97 -18.45
C LEU A 58 -3.91 4.57 -19.79
#